data_AF-A0AA38CVX7-F1
#
_entry.id   AF-A0AA38CVX7-F1
#
_cell.length_a   1.000
_cell.length_b   1.000
_cell.length_c   1.000
_cell.angle_alpha   90.00
_cell.angle_beta   90.00
_cell.angle_gamma   90.00
#
_symmetry.space_group_name_H-M   'P 1'
#
loop_
_entity.id
_entity.type
_entity.pdbx_description
1 polymer ?
#
loop_
_entity_poly.entity_id
_entity_poly.type
_entity_poly.pdbx_seq_one_letter_code
_entity_poly.pdbx_strand_id
1 'polypeptide(L)'
;MPRDFARWNVSASTDDDWRALPYPAQWLYKTLWDHPRLSYCGVVDWRPGRLAAAAAGLDADSVRTLAACLEARLFIVIDEDTEECLVRSWARFDGLMRQPRMAVSFTKAYAAVDSATIRGVLVHEANKIRTREPHLAGWNNPAVAEVLERPVIDPRSRTLPEDPFGTGFGPVSVPFGPSATSPLGLVSVAPTPTPSPTPTPSPSVRPDGIRTESDGEEHDDETPSRRKPERPLPKSWAPNAAHYKLALEKRTDIDEQVVAFRNHAEANDRRMRDWDATFRTWLNKSKPTATQKATSSVWDAAPTRGQP
;
A
#
# COMPACT_ATOMS: atom_id res chain seq x y z
N MET A 1 -6.50 -2.68 -5.71
CA MET A 1 -5.05 -2.47 -5.87
C MET A 1 -4.37 -3.15 -4.70
N PRO A 2 -3.23 -3.82 -4.91
CA PRO A 2 -2.39 -4.27 -3.81
C PRO A 2 -2.04 -3.07 -2.93
N ARG A 3 -1.96 -3.28 -1.61
CA ARG A 3 -1.60 -2.23 -0.67
C ARG A 3 -0.07 -2.14 -0.64
N ASP A 4 0.49 -0.97 -0.97
CA ASP A 4 1.95 -0.77 -1.02
C ASP A 4 2.57 -0.54 0.38
N PHE A 5 1.77 -0.01 1.32
CA PHE A 5 2.22 0.32 2.68
C PHE A 5 1.12 -0.01 3.70
N ALA A 6 1.50 -0.49 4.88
CA ALA A 6 0.58 -0.58 6.02
C ALA A 6 0.83 0.58 6.99
N ARG A 7 -0.25 1.11 7.56
CA ARG A 7 -0.15 2.17 8.57
C ARG A 7 0.10 1.53 9.93
N TRP A 8 1.31 1.69 10.46
CA TRP A 8 1.62 1.27 11.83
C TRP A 8 1.40 2.43 12.82
N ASN A 9 0.82 2.13 13.98
CA ASN A 9 0.70 3.12 15.05
C ASN A 9 1.98 3.14 15.90
N VAL A 10 2.67 4.27 15.92
CA VAL A 10 3.91 4.47 16.69
C VAL A 10 3.68 4.27 18.20
N SER A 11 2.47 4.57 18.71
CA SER A 11 2.14 4.37 20.13
C SER A 11 2.01 2.89 20.52
N ALA A 12 1.97 1.96 19.57
CA ALA A 12 1.92 0.53 19.87
C ALA A 12 3.17 0.08 20.65
N SER A 13 4.34 0.68 20.39
CA SER A 13 5.58 0.34 21.09
C SER A 13 5.57 0.71 22.58
N THR A 14 4.70 1.65 22.98
CA THR A 14 4.55 2.09 24.38
C THR A 14 3.37 1.41 25.08
N ASP A 15 2.59 0.60 24.38
CA ASP A 15 1.43 -0.11 24.92
C ASP A 15 1.87 -1.30 25.79
N ASP A 16 1.28 -1.44 26.99
CA ASP A 16 1.68 -2.47 27.95
C ASP A 16 1.36 -3.88 27.47
N ASP A 17 0.23 -4.09 26.78
CA ASP A 17 -0.15 -5.39 26.23
C ASP A 17 0.85 -5.79 25.14
N TRP A 18 1.27 -4.83 24.30
CA TRP A 18 2.30 -5.05 23.29
C TRP A 18 3.66 -5.38 23.91
N ARG A 19 4.08 -4.61 24.92
CA ARG A 19 5.37 -4.80 25.62
C ARG A 19 5.46 -6.12 26.36
N ALA A 20 4.32 -6.66 26.80
CA ALA A 20 4.26 -7.96 27.44
C ALA A 20 4.53 -9.11 26.44
N LEU A 21 4.33 -8.91 25.13
CA LEU A 21 4.51 -9.97 24.14
C LEU A 21 5.99 -10.39 24.02
N PRO A 22 6.26 -11.71 23.95
CA PRO A 22 7.59 -12.20 23.59
C PRO A 22 8.03 -11.67 22.22
N TYR A 23 9.32 -11.36 22.06
CA TYR A 23 9.84 -10.72 20.84
C TYR A 23 9.53 -11.46 19.51
N PRO A 24 9.54 -12.80 19.43
CA PRO A 24 9.17 -13.49 18.18
C PRO A 24 7.65 -13.44 17.94
N ALA A 25 6.82 -13.37 18.99
CA ALA A 25 5.37 -13.17 18.83
C ALA A 25 5.07 -11.77 18.28
N GLN A 26 5.81 -10.75 18.74
CA GLN A 26 5.75 -9.40 18.16
C GLN A 26 6.15 -9.41 16.67
N TRP A 27 7.16 -10.19 16.29
CA TRP A 27 7.56 -10.37 14.89
C TRP A 27 6.45 -11.00 14.06
N LEU A 28 5.81 -12.07 14.55
CA LEU A 28 4.72 -12.71 13.82
C LEU A 28 3.54 -11.76 13.63
N TYR A 29 3.16 -11.02 14.68
CA TYR A 29 2.08 -10.02 14.57
C TYR A 29 2.37 -8.96 13.51
N LYS A 30 3.60 -8.42 13.47
CA LYS A 30 4.02 -7.47 12.42
C LYS A 30 4.02 -8.10 11.03
N THR A 31 4.43 -9.35 10.92
CA THR A 31 4.40 -10.10 9.65
C THR A 31 2.97 -10.27 9.14
N LEU A 32 2.00 -10.51 10.02
CA LEU A 32 0.57 -10.54 9.67
C LEU A 32 0.04 -9.14 9.31
N TRP A 33 0.49 -8.10 10.02
CA TRP A 33 0.11 -6.70 9.78
C TRP A 33 0.53 -6.18 8.40
N ASP A 34 1.73 -6.53 7.97
CA ASP A 34 2.29 -6.12 6.68
C ASP A 34 2.05 -7.15 5.57
N HIS A 35 1.24 -8.18 5.84
CA HIS A 35 1.02 -9.27 4.89
C HIS A 35 0.36 -8.75 3.60
N PRO A 36 0.87 -9.08 2.40
CA PRO A 36 0.42 -8.50 1.13
C PRO A 36 -1.04 -8.82 0.78
N ARG A 37 -1.60 -9.86 1.41
CA ARG A 37 -3.00 -10.29 1.22
C ARG A 37 -3.91 -9.94 2.39
N LEU A 38 -3.48 -9.07 3.30
CA LEU A 38 -4.32 -8.57 4.39
C LEU A 38 -5.52 -7.79 3.83
N SER A 39 -6.72 -8.31 4.09
CA SER A 39 -7.97 -7.74 3.62
C SER A 39 -8.28 -6.39 4.28
N TYR A 40 -9.25 -5.65 3.75
CA TYR A 40 -9.68 -4.40 4.36
C TYR A 40 -10.31 -4.59 5.75
N CYS A 41 -10.84 -5.77 6.09
CA CYS A 41 -11.33 -6.03 7.45
C CYS A 41 -10.26 -6.63 8.38
N GLY A 42 -9.01 -6.79 7.93
CA GLY A 42 -7.92 -7.27 8.78
C GLY A 42 -7.77 -8.78 8.85
N VAL A 43 -8.36 -9.50 7.90
CA VAL A 43 -8.27 -10.97 7.77
C VAL A 43 -7.21 -11.34 6.74
N VAL A 44 -6.39 -12.35 7.04
CA VAL A 44 -5.43 -13.01 6.15
C VAL A 44 -5.70 -14.51 6.11
N ASP A 45 -5.28 -15.15 5.03
CA ASP A 45 -5.19 -16.62 5.00
C ASP A 45 -4.21 -17.11 6.07
N TRP A 46 -4.68 -18.02 6.90
CA TRP A 46 -3.87 -18.76 7.87
C TRP A 46 -3.14 -19.91 7.18
N ARG A 47 -1.89 -19.67 6.79
CA ARG A 47 -1.02 -20.69 6.16
C ARG A 47 0.33 -20.73 6.88
N PRO A 48 0.47 -21.46 8.01
CA PRO A 48 1.68 -21.46 8.83
C PRO A 48 2.96 -21.77 8.05
N GLY A 49 2.92 -22.75 7.14
CA GLY A 49 4.09 -23.08 6.31
C GLY A 49 4.49 -21.95 5.34
N ARG A 50 3.54 -21.17 4.84
CA ARG A 50 3.83 -20.01 3.99
C ARG A 50 4.39 -18.85 4.82
N LEU A 51 3.86 -18.64 6.01
CA LEU A 51 4.36 -17.63 6.95
C LEU A 51 5.77 -17.97 7.43
N ALA A 52 6.06 -19.25 7.66
CA ALA A 52 7.39 -19.73 8.04
C ALA A 52 8.46 -19.37 7.00
N ALA A 53 8.12 -19.42 5.70
CA ALA A 53 9.01 -19.04 4.62
C ALA A 53 9.40 -17.55 4.61
N ALA A 54 8.77 -16.70 5.42
CA ALA A 54 9.12 -15.28 5.54
C ALA A 54 10.41 -15.04 6.35
N ALA A 55 10.91 -16.02 7.11
CA ALA A 55 12.13 -15.89 7.91
C ALA A 55 12.94 -17.19 7.92
N ALA A 56 14.25 -17.08 7.77
CA ALA A 56 15.15 -18.23 7.87
C ALA A 56 15.13 -18.80 9.30
N GLY A 57 15.12 -20.15 9.39
CA GLY A 57 15.11 -20.85 10.68
C GLY A 57 13.74 -20.92 11.37
N LEU A 58 12.67 -20.48 10.70
CA LEU A 58 11.31 -20.63 11.18
C LEU A 58 10.61 -21.80 10.48
N ASP A 59 9.83 -22.56 11.24
CA ASP A 59 8.98 -23.64 10.73
C ASP A 59 7.50 -23.39 11.06
N ALA A 60 6.62 -24.23 10.48
CA ALA A 60 5.18 -24.09 10.64
C ALA A 60 4.73 -24.25 12.11
N ASP A 61 5.40 -25.12 12.87
CA ASP A 61 5.05 -25.38 14.27
C ASP A 61 5.44 -24.20 15.16
N SER A 62 6.61 -23.61 14.92
CA SER A 62 7.02 -22.36 15.55
C SER A 62 6.01 -21.25 15.27
N VAL A 63 5.54 -21.11 14.03
CA VAL A 63 4.48 -20.13 13.69
C VAL A 63 3.20 -20.39 14.50
N ARG A 64 2.76 -21.65 14.64
CA ARG A 64 1.60 -21.99 15.47
C ARG A 64 1.81 -21.69 16.94
N THR A 65 2.99 -21.99 17.50
CA THR A 65 3.33 -21.67 18.89
C THR A 65 3.28 -20.15 19.14
N LEU A 66 3.87 -19.36 18.24
CA LEU A 66 3.82 -17.91 18.33
C LEU A 66 2.39 -17.36 18.17
N ALA A 67 1.61 -17.96 17.30
CA ALA A 67 0.20 -17.60 17.12
C ALA A 67 -0.67 -17.97 18.32
N ALA A 68 -0.44 -19.10 18.98
CA ALA A 68 -1.13 -19.48 20.21
C ALA A 68 -0.90 -18.42 21.31
N CYS A 69 0.33 -17.91 21.44
CA CYS A 69 0.61 -16.78 22.33
C CYS A 69 -0.19 -15.52 21.96
N LEU A 70 -0.21 -15.16 20.68
CA LEU A 70 -0.97 -14.00 20.19
C LEU A 70 -2.47 -14.17 20.40
N GLU A 71 -3.04 -15.36 20.16
CA GLU A 71 -4.46 -15.64 20.34
C GLU A 71 -4.85 -15.68 21.82
N ALA A 72 -4.06 -16.32 22.68
CA ALA A 72 -4.26 -16.32 24.13
C ALA A 72 -4.30 -14.90 24.72
N ARG A 73 -3.50 -13.99 24.14
CA ARG A 73 -3.45 -12.57 24.51
C ARG A 73 -4.36 -11.69 23.66
N LEU A 74 -5.22 -12.30 22.85
CA LEU A 74 -6.23 -11.66 22.04
C LEU A 74 -5.67 -10.68 20.99
N PHE A 75 -4.43 -10.80 20.53
CA PHE A 75 -3.94 -9.97 19.42
C PHE A 75 -4.53 -10.41 18.08
N ILE A 76 -4.72 -11.70 17.91
CA ILE A 76 -5.27 -12.33 16.72
C ILE A 76 -6.39 -13.29 17.08
N VAL A 77 -7.13 -13.72 16.06
CA VAL A 77 -8.16 -14.76 16.17
C VAL A 77 -7.99 -15.69 14.98
N ILE A 78 -7.80 -16.99 15.25
CA ILE A 78 -7.60 -17.99 14.21
C ILE A 78 -8.83 -18.89 14.11
N ASP A 79 -9.14 -19.29 12.90
CA ASP A 79 -10.10 -20.33 12.57
C ASP A 79 -9.40 -21.32 11.63
N GLU A 80 -9.01 -22.47 12.19
CA GLU A 80 -8.25 -23.50 11.46
C GLU A 80 -9.13 -24.19 10.39
N ASP A 81 -10.45 -24.26 10.57
CA ASP A 81 -11.36 -24.94 9.64
C ASP A 81 -11.52 -24.16 8.33
N THR A 82 -11.56 -22.83 8.44
CA THR A 82 -11.65 -21.91 7.29
C THR A 82 -10.29 -21.42 6.81
N GLU A 83 -9.22 -21.76 7.53
CA GLU A 83 -7.86 -21.29 7.27
C GLU A 83 -7.78 -19.75 7.22
N GLU A 84 -8.44 -19.08 8.18
CA GLU A 84 -8.50 -17.62 8.29
C GLU A 84 -7.89 -17.13 9.62
N CYS A 85 -7.20 -15.99 9.58
CA CYS A 85 -6.66 -15.32 10.75
C CYS A 85 -7.01 -13.83 10.72
N LEU A 86 -7.68 -13.36 11.77
CA LEU A 86 -8.01 -11.96 12.00
C LEU A 86 -6.95 -11.27 12.86
N VAL A 87 -6.44 -10.13 12.37
CA VAL A 87 -5.67 -9.16 13.16
C VAL A 87 -6.66 -8.18 13.81
N ARG A 88 -7.03 -8.43 15.07
CA ARG A 88 -8.15 -7.73 15.74
C ARG A 88 -8.04 -6.20 15.72
N SER A 89 -6.85 -5.66 15.96
CA SER A 89 -6.66 -4.21 16.05
C SER A 89 -6.60 -3.50 14.70
N TRP A 90 -6.66 -4.24 13.58
CA TRP A 90 -6.54 -3.67 12.24
C TRP A 90 -7.54 -2.55 11.96
N ALA A 91 -8.84 -2.84 12.11
CA ALA A 91 -9.90 -1.89 11.77
C ALA A 91 -9.81 -0.58 12.57
N ARG A 92 -9.30 -0.66 13.82
CA ARG A 92 -9.06 0.50 14.68
C ARG A 92 -7.96 1.40 14.12
N PHE A 93 -6.83 0.85 13.70
CA PHE A 93 -5.66 1.65 13.32
C PHE A 93 -5.60 2.02 11.84
N ASP A 94 -6.20 1.24 10.95
CA ASP A 94 -6.25 1.56 9.51
C ASP A 94 -7.12 2.81 9.23
N GLY A 95 -8.08 3.10 10.12
CA GLY A 95 -8.90 4.32 10.04
C GLY A 95 -9.98 4.24 8.96
N LEU A 96 -10.38 3.04 8.55
CA LEU A 96 -11.36 2.76 7.50
C LEU A 96 -12.69 3.50 7.69
N MET A 97 -13.11 3.66 8.93
CA MET A 97 -14.38 4.30 9.27
C MET A 97 -14.34 5.82 9.12
N ARG A 98 -13.15 6.44 9.00
CA ARG A 98 -13.01 7.89 8.76
C ARG A 98 -13.51 8.30 7.38
N GLN A 99 -13.38 7.42 6.38
CA GLN A 99 -13.74 7.70 4.99
C GLN A 99 -14.88 6.79 4.54
N PRO A 100 -16.05 7.33 4.12
CA PRO A 100 -17.20 6.51 3.74
C PRO A 100 -16.93 5.47 2.65
N ARG A 101 -16.05 5.79 1.69
CA ARG A 101 -15.65 4.84 0.63
C ARG A 101 -14.82 3.67 1.16
N MET A 102 -13.98 3.91 2.16
CA MET A 102 -13.18 2.85 2.79
C MET A 102 -14.04 1.95 3.68
N ALA A 103 -15.09 2.49 4.30
CA ALA A 103 -16.08 1.70 5.01
C ALA A 103 -16.81 0.69 4.08
N VAL A 104 -17.05 1.04 2.81
CA VAL A 104 -17.58 0.08 1.82
C VAL A 104 -16.57 -1.03 1.49
N SER A 105 -15.28 -0.72 1.43
CA SER A 105 -14.25 -1.75 1.25
C SER A 105 -14.18 -2.71 2.43
N PHE A 106 -14.38 -2.19 3.65
CA PHE A 106 -14.51 -3.02 4.86
C PHE A 106 -15.71 -3.97 4.77
N THR A 107 -16.91 -3.50 4.36
CA THR A 107 -18.09 -4.37 4.27
C THR A 107 -17.96 -5.44 3.19
N LYS A 108 -17.34 -5.11 2.05
CA LYS A 108 -17.01 -6.09 1.01
C LYS A 108 -16.02 -7.14 1.49
N ALA A 109 -14.97 -6.73 2.21
CA ALA A 109 -14.00 -7.64 2.77
C ALA A 109 -14.65 -8.54 3.84
N TYR A 110 -15.49 -7.98 4.71
CA TYR A 110 -16.28 -8.72 5.70
C TYR A 110 -17.17 -9.77 5.03
N ALA A 111 -17.82 -9.43 3.92
CA ALA A 111 -18.67 -10.37 3.19
C ALA A 111 -17.90 -11.57 2.63
N ALA A 112 -16.61 -11.38 2.30
CA ALA A 112 -15.71 -12.42 1.79
C ALA A 112 -15.06 -13.28 2.89
N VAL A 113 -15.29 -12.98 4.17
CA VAL A 113 -14.84 -13.82 5.29
C VAL A 113 -15.77 -15.01 5.43
N ASP A 114 -15.22 -16.22 5.45
CA ASP A 114 -15.97 -17.47 5.54
C ASP A 114 -16.23 -17.88 7.01
N SER A 115 -15.31 -17.60 7.92
CA SER A 115 -15.43 -17.92 9.35
C SER A 115 -16.55 -17.14 10.02
N ALA A 116 -17.60 -17.85 10.43
CA ALA A 116 -18.68 -17.30 11.25
C ALA A 116 -18.14 -16.69 12.55
N THR A 117 -17.10 -17.31 13.13
CA THR A 117 -16.51 -16.85 14.39
C THR A 117 -15.75 -15.53 14.20
N ILE A 118 -14.89 -15.44 13.18
CA ILE A 118 -14.17 -14.19 12.87
C ILE A 118 -15.15 -13.08 12.49
N ARG A 119 -16.20 -13.39 11.73
CA ARG A 119 -17.27 -12.43 11.42
C ARG A 119 -17.90 -11.89 12.69
N GLY A 120 -18.24 -12.73 13.66
CA GLY A 120 -18.80 -12.26 14.93
C GLY A 120 -17.85 -11.36 15.73
N VAL A 121 -16.56 -11.68 15.74
CA VAL A 121 -15.52 -10.85 16.39
C VAL A 121 -15.34 -9.51 15.66
N LEU A 122 -15.39 -9.49 14.33
CA LEU A 122 -15.33 -8.25 13.55
C LEU A 122 -16.46 -7.29 13.90
N VAL A 123 -17.67 -7.80 14.11
CA VAL A 123 -18.81 -6.99 14.55
C VAL A 123 -18.57 -6.45 15.97
N HIS A 124 -18.02 -7.26 16.88
CA HIS A 124 -17.62 -6.81 18.22
C HIS A 124 -16.60 -5.66 18.15
N GLU A 125 -15.53 -5.80 17.36
CA GLU A 125 -14.53 -4.74 17.21
C GLU A 125 -15.10 -3.49 16.54
N ALA A 126 -15.94 -3.63 15.51
CA ALA A 126 -16.59 -2.51 14.85
C ALA A 126 -17.49 -1.73 15.81
N ASN A 127 -18.28 -2.42 16.64
CA ASN A 127 -19.10 -1.80 17.68
C ASN A 127 -18.24 -1.05 18.72
N LYS A 128 -17.10 -1.62 19.13
CA LYS A 128 -16.17 -0.97 20.05
C LYS A 128 -15.58 0.33 19.47
N ILE A 129 -15.26 0.35 18.17
CA ILE A 129 -14.80 1.57 17.49
C ILE A 129 -15.96 2.58 17.41
N ARG A 130 -17.17 2.14 17.03
CA ARG A 130 -18.36 3.00 16.94
C ARG A 130 -18.69 3.68 18.27
N THR A 131 -18.59 2.95 19.39
CA THR A 131 -18.81 3.52 20.73
C THR A 131 -17.77 4.59 21.09
N ARG A 132 -16.50 4.40 20.68
CA ARG A 132 -15.41 5.35 20.97
C ARG A 132 -15.40 6.56 20.05
N GLU A 133 -15.72 6.35 18.78
CA GLU A 133 -15.68 7.36 17.72
C GLU A 133 -17.02 7.36 16.93
N PRO A 134 -18.14 7.77 17.55
CA PRO A 134 -19.46 7.68 16.93
C PRO A 134 -19.67 8.66 15.77
N HIS A 135 -18.82 9.69 15.68
CA HIS A 135 -18.92 10.77 14.70
C HIS A 135 -18.28 10.45 13.34
N LEU A 136 -17.64 9.27 13.19
CA LEU A 136 -16.95 8.94 11.93
C LEU A 136 -17.95 8.72 10.79
N ALA A 137 -17.66 9.30 9.64
CA ALA A 137 -18.56 9.33 8.49
C ALA A 137 -18.89 7.94 7.91
N GLY A 138 -18.04 6.94 8.13
CA GLY A 138 -18.26 5.55 7.70
C GLY A 138 -19.50 4.90 8.31
N TRP A 139 -19.93 5.33 9.50
CA TRP A 139 -21.10 4.78 10.18
C TRP A 139 -22.43 5.12 9.50
N ASN A 140 -22.47 6.18 8.70
CA ASN A 140 -23.67 6.58 7.96
C ASN A 140 -23.93 5.70 6.72
N ASN A 141 -23.05 4.72 6.43
CA ASN A 141 -23.21 3.84 5.29
C ASN A 141 -24.17 2.69 5.62
N PRO A 142 -25.24 2.47 4.83
CA PRO A 142 -26.23 1.42 5.10
C PRO A 142 -25.63 0.01 5.11
N ALA A 143 -24.62 -0.26 4.26
CA ALA A 143 -23.97 -1.57 4.25
C ALA A 143 -23.18 -1.85 5.54
N VAL A 144 -22.70 -0.80 6.22
CA VAL A 144 -22.02 -0.94 7.51
C VAL A 144 -23.04 -1.20 8.61
N ALA A 145 -24.20 -0.52 8.56
CA ALA A 145 -25.30 -0.77 9.49
C ALA A 145 -25.76 -2.24 9.44
N GLU A 146 -25.91 -2.82 8.24
CA GLU A 146 -26.27 -4.24 8.08
C GLU A 146 -25.23 -5.19 8.70
N VAL A 147 -23.94 -4.88 8.59
CA VAL A 147 -22.88 -5.66 9.26
C VAL A 147 -23.00 -5.58 10.77
N LEU A 148 -23.35 -4.42 11.32
CA LEU A 148 -23.47 -4.21 12.77
C LEU A 148 -24.68 -4.93 13.40
N GLU A 149 -25.68 -5.30 12.59
CA GLU A 149 -26.84 -6.11 13.02
C GLU A 149 -26.53 -7.62 13.06
N ARG A 150 -25.39 -8.05 12.51
CA ARG A 150 -24.99 -9.46 12.53
C ARG A 150 -24.61 -9.94 13.94
N PRO A 151 -24.62 -11.26 14.19
CA PRO A 151 -24.27 -11.81 15.49
C PRO A 151 -22.90 -11.30 15.98
N VAL A 152 -22.84 -10.96 17.26
CA VAL A 152 -21.63 -10.44 17.91
C VAL A 152 -20.99 -11.55 18.74
N ILE A 153 -19.68 -11.69 18.64
CA ILE A 153 -18.90 -12.62 19.48
C ILE A 153 -17.82 -11.81 20.19
N ASP A 154 -17.83 -11.84 21.53
CA ASP A 154 -16.70 -11.29 22.31
C ASP A 154 -15.50 -12.22 22.14
N PRO A 155 -14.34 -11.74 21.66
CA PRO A 155 -13.14 -12.57 21.55
C PRO A 155 -12.72 -13.21 22.89
N ARG A 156 -13.05 -12.60 24.04
CA ARG A 156 -12.76 -13.15 25.37
C ARG A 156 -13.65 -14.33 25.76
N SER A 157 -14.82 -14.48 25.14
CA SER A 157 -15.74 -15.59 25.44
C SER A 157 -15.46 -16.85 24.61
N ARG A 158 -14.50 -16.78 23.67
CA ARG A 158 -14.04 -17.95 22.93
C ARG A 158 -13.18 -18.85 23.82
N THR A 159 -13.09 -20.13 23.45
CA THR A 159 -12.04 -21.01 23.96
C THR A 159 -10.71 -20.52 23.45
N LEU A 160 -9.83 -20.09 24.35
CA LEU A 160 -8.50 -19.59 24.03
C LEU A 160 -7.47 -20.71 24.23
N PRO A 161 -6.42 -20.77 23.40
CA PRO A 161 -5.30 -21.65 23.67
C PRO A 161 -4.57 -21.22 24.96
N GLU A 162 -3.85 -22.16 25.57
CA GLU A 162 -2.90 -21.83 26.63
C GLU A 162 -1.74 -21.01 26.03
N ASP A 163 -1.29 -19.96 26.74
CA ASP A 163 -0.13 -19.18 26.29
C ASP A 163 1.15 -19.99 26.53
N PRO A 164 1.83 -20.46 25.46
CA PRO A 164 3.00 -21.32 25.60
C PRO A 164 4.21 -20.61 26.23
N PHE A 165 4.18 -19.27 26.34
CA PHE A 165 5.26 -18.50 26.94
C PHE A 165 4.95 -18.00 28.35
N GLY A 166 3.71 -18.10 28.85
CA GLY A 166 3.34 -17.60 30.17
C GLY A 166 3.80 -16.16 30.42
N THR A 167 4.77 -15.95 31.32
CA THR A 167 5.34 -14.62 31.63
C THR A 167 6.45 -14.16 30.68
N GLY A 168 6.84 -14.96 29.69
CA GLY A 168 7.80 -14.62 28.63
C GLY A 168 8.91 -15.67 28.44
N PHE A 169 9.93 -15.30 27.67
CA PHE A 169 11.16 -16.09 27.64
C PHE A 169 11.89 -15.92 28.96
N GLY A 170 12.14 -17.02 29.67
CA GLY A 170 13.03 -17.00 30.83
C GLY A 170 14.40 -16.38 30.47
N PRO A 171 15.21 -15.99 31.48
CA PRO A 171 16.52 -15.40 31.22
C PRO A 171 17.33 -16.31 30.31
N VAL A 172 17.68 -15.79 29.12
CA VAL A 172 18.58 -16.46 28.18
C VAL A 172 19.94 -16.49 28.85
N SER A 173 20.19 -17.54 29.61
CA SER A 173 21.41 -17.75 30.41
C SER A 173 22.51 -18.42 29.58
N VAL A 174 22.26 -18.62 28.29
CA VAL A 174 23.29 -18.97 27.32
C VAL A 174 23.94 -17.67 26.86
N PRO A 175 25.20 -17.39 27.22
CA PRO A 175 25.94 -16.39 26.46
C PRO A 175 25.85 -16.80 24.99
N PHE A 176 25.61 -15.84 24.10
CA PHE A 176 25.84 -16.05 22.68
C PHE A 176 27.24 -16.66 22.56
N GLY A 177 27.30 -17.95 22.24
CA GLY A 177 28.52 -18.73 22.38
C GLY A 177 29.63 -18.18 21.49
N PRO A 178 30.86 -18.67 21.60
CA PRO A 178 31.96 -18.27 20.72
C PRO A 178 31.70 -18.51 19.21
N SER A 179 30.58 -19.16 18.84
CA SER A 179 30.08 -19.23 17.46
C SER A 179 29.21 -18.06 17.01
N ALA A 180 28.79 -17.16 17.91
CA ALA A 180 28.28 -15.84 17.56
C ALA A 180 29.41 -14.82 17.32
N THR A 181 30.63 -15.14 17.78
CA THR A 181 31.89 -14.50 17.39
C THR A 181 32.68 -15.28 16.33
N SER A 182 32.22 -16.47 15.96
CA SER A 182 32.64 -17.06 14.69
C SER A 182 31.94 -16.27 13.58
N PRO A 183 32.65 -15.86 12.52
CA PRO A 183 31.99 -15.19 11.41
C PRO A 183 30.84 -16.09 10.97
N LEU A 184 29.64 -15.51 10.80
CA LEU A 184 28.54 -16.12 10.06
C LEU A 184 29.19 -16.99 8.99
N GLY A 185 29.04 -18.32 9.10
CA GLY A 185 29.68 -19.26 8.19
C GLY A 185 29.50 -18.66 6.81
N LEU A 186 30.64 -18.38 6.15
CA LEU A 186 30.71 -17.68 4.87
C LEU A 186 29.43 -17.96 4.13
N VAL A 187 28.65 -16.90 3.86
CA VAL A 187 27.74 -16.91 2.72
C VAL A 187 28.51 -17.66 1.65
N SER A 188 28.04 -18.84 1.25
CA SER A 188 28.62 -19.52 0.11
C SER A 188 28.23 -18.64 -1.08
N VAL A 189 29.00 -17.58 -1.26
CA VAL A 189 29.15 -16.92 -2.53
C VAL A 189 29.70 -18.05 -3.38
N ALA A 190 28.89 -18.55 -4.31
CA ALA A 190 29.37 -19.45 -5.34
C ALA A 190 30.71 -18.88 -5.84
N PRO A 191 31.77 -19.70 -6.00
CA PRO A 191 33.07 -19.19 -6.36
C PRO A 191 32.91 -18.32 -7.60
N THR A 192 33.27 -17.04 -7.47
CA THR A 192 33.44 -16.16 -8.61
C THR A 192 34.34 -16.90 -9.60
N PRO A 193 33.95 -17.08 -10.88
CA PRO A 193 34.85 -17.67 -11.84
C PRO A 193 36.14 -16.86 -11.83
N THR A 194 37.25 -17.55 -11.62
CA THR A 194 38.60 -16.98 -11.65
C THR A 194 38.72 -16.10 -12.90
N PRO A 195 39.19 -14.84 -12.81
CA PRO A 195 39.53 -14.09 -14.00
C PRO A 195 40.64 -14.86 -14.71
N SER A 196 40.30 -15.43 -15.88
CA SER A 196 41.26 -15.98 -16.82
C SER A 196 42.31 -14.90 -17.12
N PRO A 197 43.61 -15.22 -17.22
CA PRO A 197 44.63 -14.24 -17.54
C PRO A 197 44.27 -13.54 -18.85
N THR A 198 44.18 -12.21 -18.78
CA THR A 198 44.05 -11.33 -19.94
C THR A 198 45.20 -11.62 -20.91
N PRO A 199 44.93 -11.97 -22.18
CA PRO A 199 46.00 -12.07 -23.17
C PRO A 199 46.63 -10.69 -23.39
N THR A 200 47.96 -10.66 -23.36
CA THR A 200 48.81 -9.52 -23.71
C THR A 200 48.43 -8.95 -25.08
N PRO A 201 48.29 -7.62 -25.25
CA PRO A 201 48.08 -7.04 -26.56
C PRO A 201 49.37 -7.15 -27.38
N SER A 202 49.37 -7.99 -28.41
CA SER A 202 50.36 -7.92 -29.49
C SER A 202 49.86 -6.98 -30.59
N PRO A 203 50.73 -6.15 -31.19
CA PRO A 203 50.33 -5.14 -32.15
C PRO A 203 50.05 -5.82 -33.50
N SER A 204 48.85 -5.66 -34.04
CA SER A 204 48.58 -6.05 -35.43
C SER A 204 47.83 -4.96 -36.19
N VAL A 205 48.65 -4.25 -36.96
CA VAL A 205 48.46 -3.68 -38.29
C VAL A 205 47.08 -3.96 -38.93
N ARG A 206 46.46 -2.86 -39.38
CA ARG A 206 45.24 -2.83 -40.21
C ARG A 206 45.43 -3.61 -41.52
N PRO A 207 44.33 -4.09 -42.10
CA PRO A 207 44.10 -3.72 -43.49
C PRO A 207 42.67 -3.21 -43.74
N ASP A 208 42.63 -2.24 -44.65
CA ASP A 208 41.46 -1.78 -45.39
C ASP A 208 40.78 -2.91 -46.18
N GLY A 209 39.51 -2.71 -46.51
CA GLY A 209 39.00 -3.19 -47.80
C GLY A 209 37.76 -4.08 -47.77
N ILE A 210 36.59 -3.43 -47.73
CA ILE A 210 35.37 -3.63 -48.54
C ILE A 210 35.37 -4.72 -49.65
N ARG A 211 34.16 -5.32 -49.82
CA ARG A 211 33.56 -6.18 -50.89
C ARG A 211 33.69 -7.70 -50.66
N THR A 212 32.67 -8.55 -50.80
CA THR A 212 31.55 -8.60 -51.78
C THR A 212 30.38 -9.46 -51.26
N GLU A 213 29.23 -9.31 -51.93
CA GLU A 213 27.91 -9.95 -51.82
C GLU A 213 27.85 -11.48 -51.64
N SER A 214 26.81 -12.00 -50.97
CA SER A 214 25.78 -12.90 -51.55
C SER A 214 24.83 -13.49 -50.49
N ASP A 215 23.54 -13.28 -50.76
CA ASP A 215 22.34 -14.11 -50.60
C ASP A 215 22.11 -15.01 -49.36
N GLY A 216 20.91 -14.87 -48.81
CA GLY A 216 20.31 -15.87 -47.91
C GLY A 216 19.15 -15.30 -47.09
N GLU A 217 17.93 -15.64 -47.49
CA GLU A 217 16.65 -15.16 -46.97
C GLU A 217 16.36 -15.44 -45.48
N GLU A 218 15.57 -14.50 -44.94
CA GLU A 218 14.50 -14.63 -43.94
C GLU A 218 14.80 -15.31 -42.60
N HIS A 219 14.71 -14.52 -41.53
CA HIS A 219 13.59 -14.50 -40.57
C HIS A 219 14.16 -14.04 -39.20
N ASP A 220 13.94 -12.78 -38.79
CA ASP A 220 14.24 -12.40 -37.41
C ASP A 220 13.38 -11.25 -36.87
N ASP A 221 12.47 -11.67 -35.99
CA ASP A 221 12.06 -11.09 -34.70
C ASP A 221 12.16 -9.56 -34.51
N GLU A 222 11.00 -8.93 -34.34
CA GLU A 222 10.86 -7.54 -33.87
C GLU A 222 11.51 -7.37 -32.50
N THR A 223 12.65 -6.68 -32.46
CA THR A 223 13.26 -6.22 -31.21
C THR A 223 12.46 -5.04 -30.64
N PRO A 224 12.08 -5.03 -29.33
CA PRO A 224 11.26 -3.96 -28.77
C PRO A 224 12.06 -2.64 -28.64
N SER A 225 11.57 -1.61 -29.32
CA SER A 225 12.07 -0.22 -29.23
C SER A 225 12.18 0.24 -27.77
N ARG A 226 13.39 0.67 -27.35
CA ARG A 226 13.67 1.27 -26.03
C ARG A 226 12.66 2.36 -25.68
N ARG A 227 12.07 2.26 -24.47
CA ARG A 227 11.07 3.21 -23.96
C ARG A 227 11.68 4.62 -23.80
N LYS A 228 10.97 5.65 -24.25
CA LYS A 228 11.41 7.06 -24.15
C LYS A 228 11.62 7.48 -22.69
N PRO A 229 12.68 8.26 -22.36
CA PRO A 229 12.96 8.69 -20.99
C PRO A 229 11.95 9.72 -20.48
N GLU A 230 11.68 9.71 -19.17
CA GLU A 230 10.83 10.68 -18.47
C GLU A 230 11.57 11.99 -18.25
N ARG A 231 10.95 13.11 -18.64
CA ARG A 231 11.55 14.45 -18.57
C ARG A 231 10.65 15.44 -17.82
N PRO A 232 11.21 16.44 -17.12
CA PRO A 232 10.42 17.55 -16.58
C PRO A 232 9.72 18.31 -17.72
N LEU A 233 8.66 19.07 -17.39
CA LEU A 233 7.93 19.85 -18.38
C LEU A 233 8.86 20.90 -19.00
N PRO A 234 9.09 20.89 -20.32
CA PRO A 234 9.94 21.88 -20.96
C PRO A 234 9.35 23.30 -20.82
N LYS A 235 10.19 24.30 -20.52
CA LYS A 235 9.74 25.71 -20.46
C LYS A 235 9.14 26.21 -21.78
N SER A 236 9.56 25.64 -22.90
CA SER A 236 9.06 25.94 -24.25
C SER A 236 7.79 25.18 -24.63
N TRP A 237 7.27 24.29 -23.76
CA TRP A 237 6.09 23.51 -24.07
C TRP A 237 4.84 24.40 -24.12
N ALA A 238 4.08 24.28 -25.21
CA ALA A 238 2.83 25.00 -25.45
C ALA A 238 1.76 24.04 -26.00
N PRO A 239 0.46 24.32 -25.78
CA PRO A 239 -0.61 23.48 -26.31
C PRO A 239 -0.57 23.38 -27.83
N ASN A 240 -0.89 22.19 -28.35
CA ASN A 240 -1.00 21.94 -29.78
C ASN A 240 -2.46 22.04 -30.25
N ALA A 241 -2.67 22.01 -31.57
CA ALA A 241 -3.99 22.11 -32.18
C ALA A 241 -5.01 21.08 -31.66
N ALA A 242 -4.56 19.90 -31.21
CA ALA A 242 -5.45 18.89 -30.63
C ALA A 242 -5.96 19.30 -29.24
N HIS A 243 -5.15 20.01 -28.45
CA HIS A 243 -5.57 20.53 -27.15
C HIS A 243 -6.61 21.65 -27.30
N TYR A 244 -6.43 22.55 -28.28
CA TYR A 244 -7.42 23.59 -28.59
C TYR A 244 -8.77 22.99 -29.02
N LYS A 245 -8.76 21.95 -29.87
CA LYS A 245 -9.98 21.24 -30.26
C LYS A 245 -10.69 20.60 -29.07
N LEU A 246 -9.94 19.95 -28.17
CA LEU A 246 -10.49 19.28 -27.00
C LEU A 246 -11.06 20.28 -25.97
N ALA A 247 -10.39 21.42 -25.78
CA ALA A 247 -10.87 22.49 -24.90
C ALA A 247 -12.17 23.12 -25.44
N LEU A 248 -12.29 23.30 -26.76
CA LEU A 248 -13.51 23.78 -27.42
C LEU A 248 -14.68 22.81 -27.21
N GLU A 249 -14.44 21.51 -27.38
CA GLU A 249 -15.46 20.46 -27.16
C GLU A 249 -15.94 20.44 -25.70
N LYS A 250 -15.02 20.62 -24.74
CA LYS A 250 -15.33 20.61 -23.30
C LYS A 250 -15.84 21.94 -22.76
N ARG A 251 -15.85 23.00 -23.57
CA ARG A 251 -16.17 24.38 -23.15
C ARG A 251 -15.34 24.81 -21.94
N THR A 252 -14.04 24.57 -22.03
CA THR A 252 -13.07 24.93 -20.99
C THR A 252 -12.11 25.98 -21.55
N ASP A 253 -11.81 27.00 -20.75
CA ASP A 253 -10.79 27.97 -21.09
C ASP A 253 -9.40 27.30 -21.08
N ILE A 254 -8.79 27.20 -22.26
CA ILE A 254 -7.51 26.51 -22.42
C ILE A 254 -6.36 27.25 -21.73
N ASP A 255 -6.37 28.58 -21.72
CA ASP A 255 -5.27 29.37 -21.19
C ASP A 255 -5.21 29.24 -19.66
N GLU A 256 -6.38 29.26 -19.01
CA GLU A 256 -6.50 28.95 -17.58
C GLU A 256 -6.00 27.53 -17.25
N GLN A 257 -6.37 26.53 -18.08
CA GLN A 257 -5.94 25.15 -17.86
C GLN A 257 -4.44 24.96 -18.07
N VAL A 258 -3.82 25.70 -18.99
CA VAL A 258 -2.36 25.64 -19.20
C VAL A 258 -1.62 26.17 -17.98
N VAL A 259 -2.07 27.29 -17.41
CA VAL A 259 -1.46 27.85 -16.19
C VAL A 259 -1.64 26.88 -15.02
N ALA A 260 -2.85 26.37 -14.82
CA ALA A 260 -3.13 25.38 -13.77
C ALA A 260 -2.29 24.11 -13.94
N PHE A 261 -2.12 23.64 -15.17
CA PHE A 261 -1.33 22.46 -15.49
C PHE A 261 0.16 22.68 -15.24
N ARG A 262 0.72 23.82 -15.64
CA ARG A 262 2.13 24.19 -15.37
C ARG A 262 2.40 24.28 -13.88
N ASN A 263 1.56 25.00 -13.13
CA ASN A 263 1.70 25.14 -11.68
C ASN A 263 1.62 23.77 -10.98
N HIS A 264 0.71 22.89 -11.43
CA HIS A 264 0.62 21.53 -10.89
C HIS A 264 1.86 20.68 -11.24
N ALA A 265 2.40 20.80 -12.44
CA ALA A 265 3.60 20.08 -12.84
C ALA A 265 4.82 20.51 -12.01
N GLU A 266 4.98 21.81 -11.79
CA GLU A 266 6.07 22.40 -11.00
C GLU A 266 5.94 22.09 -9.51
N ALA A 267 4.77 22.27 -8.90
CA ALA A 267 4.54 22.02 -7.48
C ALA A 267 4.78 20.55 -7.06
N ASN A 268 4.68 19.62 -8.00
CA ASN A 268 4.83 18.18 -7.76
C ASN A 268 6.13 17.59 -8.36
N ASP A 269 7.05 18.42 -8.86
CA ASP A 269 8.27 18.01 -9.58
C ASP A 269 8.02 16.87 -10.60
N ARG A 270 6.91 16.97 -11.36
CA ARG A 270 6.45 15.86 -12.19
C ARG A 270 7.36 15.65 -13.39
N ARG A 271 7.64 14.38 -13.67
CA ARG A 271 8.36 13.92 -14.87
C ARG A 271 7.46 13.00 -15.67
N MET A 272 7.29 13.30 -16.96
CA MET A 272 6.44 12.52 -17.84
C MET A 272 7.18 12.21 -19.14
N ARG A 273 6.83 11.10 -19.78
CA ARG A 273 7.36 10.72 -21.10
C ARG A 273 6.68 11.49 -22.23
N ASP A 274 5.39 11.80 -22.04
CA ASP A 274 4.55 12.50 -23.00
C ASP A 274 3.67 13.52 -22.26
N TRP A 275 4.09 14.78 -22.34
CA TRP A 275 3.37 15.89 -21.73
C TRP A 275 2.06 16.21 -22.48
N ASP A 276 1.97 15.91 -23.78
CA ASP A 276 0.77 16.15 -24.58
C ASP A 276 -0.35 15.18 -24.21
N ALA A 277 -0.03 13.90 -24.04
CA ALA A 277 -0.98 12.89 -23.57
C ALA A 277 -1.45 13.17 -22.13
N THR A 278 -0.54 13.64 -21.29
CA THR A 278 -0.85 14.03 -19.90
C THR A 278 -1.81 15.22 -19.87
N PHE A 279 -1.57 16.24 -20.70
CA PHE A 279 -2.45 17.40 -20.78
C PHE A 279 -3.82 17.08 -21.40
N ARG A 280 -3.91 16.16 -22.36
CA ARG A 280 -5.22 15.66 -22.86
C ARG A 280 -6.03 14.99 -21.75
N THR A 281 -5.37 14.17 -20.92
CA THR A 281 -6.01 13.52 -19.76
C THR A 281 -6.45 14.55 -18.71
N TRP A 282 -5.67 15.62 -18.54
CA TRP A 282 -6.02 16.75 -17.68
C TRP A 282 -7.29 17.46 -18.15
N LEU A 283 -7.37 17.83 -19.44
CA LEU A 283 -8.53 18.47 -20.05
C LEU A 283 -9.79 17.59 -20.00
N ASN A 284 -9.64 16.27 -20.07
CA ASN A 284 -10.78 15.35 -19.91
C ASN A 284 -11.36 15.33 -18.49
N LYS A 285 -10.57 15.73 -17.48
CA LYS A 285 -10.99 15.78 -16.07
C LYS A 285 -11.35 17.19 -15.60
N SER A 286 -11.01 18.23 -16.36
CA SER A 286 -11.33 19.61 -16.01
C SER A 286 -12.83 19.87 -16.11
N LYS A 287 -13.35 20.72 -15.22
CA LYS A 287 -14.75 21.14 -15.22
C LYS A 287 -14.98 22.18 -16.33
N PRO A 288 -16.16 22.22 -16.96
CA PRO A 288 -16.50 23.28 -17.91
C PRO A 288 -16.45 24.64 -17.21
N THR A 289 -15.93 25.66 -17.90
CA THR A 289 -15.83 27.02 -17.34
C THR A 289 -17.25 27.54 -17.14
N ALA A 290 -17.60 27.89 -15.90
CA ALA A 290 -18.92 28.44 -15.59
C ALA A 290 -19.07 29.81 -16.24
N THR A 291 -20.05 29.96 -17.14
CA THR A 291 -20.42 31.26 -17.70
C THR A 291 -20.81 32.19 -16.54
N GLN A 292 -20.02 33.24 -16.30
CA GLN A 292 -20.36 34.27 -15.33
C GLN A 292 -21.72 34.86 -15.69
N LYS A 293 -22.72 34.69 -14.80
CA LYS A 293 -23.97 35.43 -14.86
C LYS A 293 -23.63 36.92 -14.73
N ALA A 294 -24.01 37.71 -15.72
CA ALA A 294 -24.05 39.17 -15.64
C ALA A 294 -24.79 39.58 -14.37
N THR A 295 -24.06 40.17 -13.41
CA THR A 295 -24.63 40.79 -12.22
C THR A 295 -25.14 42.17 -12.59
N SER A 296 -26.45 42.27 -12.85
CA SER A 296 -27.18 43.53 -12.81
C SER A 296 -27.55 43.87 -11.36
N SER A 297 -27.05 45.02 -10.90
CA SER A 297 -27.63 45.93 -9.91
C SER A 297 -27.85 45.46 -8.46
N VAL A 298 -27.32 46.25 -7.53
CA VAL A 298 -28.06 47.06 -6.52
C VAL A 298 -27.11 47.29 -5.34
N TRP A 299 -26.30 48.35 -5.41
CA TRP A 299 -25.74 49.07 -4.27
C TRP A 299 -25.47 50.53 -4.69
N ASP A 300 -26.55 51.22 -5.06
CA ASP A 300 -26.60 52.68 -4.91
C ASP A 300 -27.20 52.99 -3.54
N ALA A 301 -26.35 53.35 -2.59
CA ALA A 301 -26.73 54.15 -1.43
C ALA A 301 -25.48 54.86 -0.91
N ALA A 302 -25.29 56.10 -1.38
CA ALA A 302 -24.31 57.05 -0.88
C ALA A 302 -24.62 57.46 0.58
N PRO A 303 -23.60 57.83 1.39
CA PRO A 303 -23.83 58.38 2.72
C PRO A 303 -24.07 59.91 2.64
N THR A 304 -25.24 60.37 3.06
CA THR A 304 -25.51 61.79 3.33
C THR A 304 -25.05 62.16 4.74
N ARG A 305 -24.07 63.08 4.83
CA ARG A 305 -23.75 63.86 6.03
C ARG A 305 -24.86 64.88 6.31
N GLY A 306 -25.02 65.26 7.59
CA GLY A 306 -25.39 66.64 7.94
C GLY A 306 -26.41 66.77 9.06
N GLN A 307 -25.91 67.21 10.22
CA GLN A 307 -26.64 67.85 11.32
C GLN A 307 -27.52 69.04 10.86
N PRO A 308 -28.40 69.51 11.75
CA PRO A 308 -28.08 70.77 12.45
C PRO A 308 -27.71 70.58 13.93
#